data_AF-U6D5F4-F1
#
_entry.id   AF-U6D5F4-F1
#
_cell.length_a   1.000
_cell.length_b   1.000
_cell.length_c   1.000
_cell.angle_alpha   90.00
_cell.angle_beta   90.00
_cell.angle_gamma   90.00
#
_symmetry.space_group_name_H-M   'P 1'
#
loop_
_entity.id
_entity.type
_entity.pdbx_description
1 polymer ?
#
loop_
_entity_poly.entity_id
_entity_poly.type
_entity_poly.pdbx_seq_one_letter_code
_entity_poly.pdbx_strand_id
1 'polypeptide(L)'
;MDALVRLLQLLVLLLTLPLHLLALLGCWQPLCKMCFPYLMAALTAKCNRKMESKKQQLFIQIKGLAGASGKVSLLELGCGTGANFQFYPAGCRITCLDPNPHFEKLLTKSMAENRHLQYERFVVASGEDMKGLADGCMDVVVRTPV
;
A
#
# COMPACT_ATOMS: atom_id res chain seq x y z
N MET A 1 -45.83 1.42 -7.17
CA MET A 1 -44.39 1.69 -6.98
C MET A 1 -43.86 1.07 -5.69
N ASP A 2 -44.64 1.02 -4.62
CA ASP A 2 -44.20 0.52 -3.31
C ASP A 2 -43.86 -0.98 -3.26
N ALA A 3 -44.59 -1.83 -4.00
CA ALA A 3 -44.30 -3.26 -4.06
C ALA A 3 -42.95 -3.57 -4.71
N LEU A 4 -42.59 -2.83 -5.78
CA LEU A 4 -41.30 -2.94 -6.44
C LEU A 4 -40.15 -2.51 -5.52
N VAL A 5 -40.34 -1.40 -4.79
CA VAL A 5 -39.35 -0.91 -3.82
C VAL A 5 -39.13 -1.94 -2.70
N ARG A 6 -40.20 -2.53 -2.16
CA ARG A 6 -40.09 -3.58 -1.12
C ARG A 6 -39.42 -4.86 -1.64
N LEU A 7 -39.72 -5.27 -2.87
CA LEU A 7 -39.04 -6.39 -3.51
C LEU A 7 -37.54 -6.12 -3.69
N LEU A 8 -37.17 -4.93 -4.16
CA LEU A 8 -35.76 -4.52 -4.30
C LEU A 8 -35.05 -4.48 -2.95
N GLN A 9 -35.69 -3.97 -1.90
CA GLN A 9 -35.14 -3.97 -0.54
C GLN A 9 -34.89 -5.40 -0.02
N LEU A 10 -35.84 -6.32 -0.23
CA LEU A 10 -35.69 -7.73 0.13
C LEU A 10 -34.53 -8.39 -0.64
N LEU A 11 -34.39 -8.10 -1.92
CA LEU A 11 -33.29 -8.62 -2.74
C LEU A 11 -31.94 -8.09 -2.27
N VAL A 12 -31.83 -6.79 -1.96
CA VAL A 12 -30.60 -6.20 -1.41
C VAL A 12 -30.26 -6.80 -0.05
N LEU A 13 -31.27 -7.00 0.81
CA LEU A 13 -31.07 -7.63 2.11
C LEU A 13 -30.57 -9.08 1.95
N LEU A 14 -31.21 -9.86 1.08
CA LEU A 14 -30.82 -11.25 0.82
C LEU A 14 -29.40 -11.33 0.23
N LEU A 15 -29.05 -10.42 -0.68
CA LEU A 15 -27.72 -10.33 -1.30
C LEU A 15 -26.64 -9.95 -0.30
N THR A 16 -26.95 -9.07 0.66
CA THR A 16 -25.98 -8.61 1.67
C THR A 16 -25.96 -9.49 2.93
N LEU A 17 -26.93 -10.38 3.12
CA LEU A 17 -27.02 -11.28 4.27
C LEU A 17 -25.72 -12.09 4.51
N PRO A 18 -25.06 -12.66 3.49
CA PRO A 18 -23.78 -13.36 3.69
C PRO A 18 -22.68 -12.45 4.24
N LEU A 19 -22.65 -11.17 3.81
CA LEU A 19 -21.69 -10.18 4.31
C LEU A 19 -21.95 -9.86 5.78
N HIS A 20 -23.22 -9.69 6.16
CA HIS A 20 -23.62 -9.46 7.54
C HIS A 20 -23.31 -10.67 8.43
N LEU A 21 -23.54 -11.89 7.95
CA LEU A 21 -23.17 -13.13 8.66
C LEU A 21 -21.64 -13.23 8.82
N LEU A 22 -20.88 -12.96 7.77
CA LEU A 22 -19.42 -12.93 7.84
C LEU A 22 -18.90 -11.85 8.80
N ALA A 23 -19.56 -10.69 8.86
CA ALA A 23 -19.23 -9.63 9.80
C ALA A 23 -19.57 -10.02 11.25
N LEU A 24 -20.74 -10.62 11.48
CA LEU A 24 -21.17 -11.12 12.79
C LEU A 24 -20.24 -12.22 13.32
N LEU A 25 -19.78 -13.11 12.43
CA LEU A 25 -18.83 -14.18 12.75
C LEU A 25 -17.37 -13.68 12.88
N GLY A 26 -17.10 -12.39 12.64
CA GLY A 26 -15.75 -11.81 12.68
C GLY A 26 -14.84 -12.21 11.51
N CYS A 27 -15.33 -13.00 10.56
CA CYS A 27 -14.58 -13.48 9.39
C CYS A 27 -14.39 -12.41 8.32
N TRP A 28 -15.30 -11.43 8.23
CA TRP A 28 -15.27 -10.40 7.19
C TRP A 28 -13.94 -9.64 7.14
N GLN A 29 -13.48 -9.14 8.29
CA GLN A 29 -12.26 -8.33 8.40
C GLN A 29 -11.00 -9.09 7.93
N PRO A 30 -10.70 -10.31 8.42
CA PRO A 30 -9.60 -11.13 7.91
C PRO A 30 -9.69 -11.42 6.41
N LEU A 31 -10.86 -11.81 5.90
CA LEU A 31 -11.03 -12.09 4.47
C LEU A 31 -10.76 -10.85 3.62
N CYS A 32 -11.31 -9.69 4.00
CA CYS A 32 -11.06 -8.43 3.31
C CYS A 32 -9.57 -8.09 3.29
N LYS A 33 -8.87 -8.19 4.44
CA LYS A 33 -7.42 -7.93 4.52
C LYS A 33 -6.61 -8.88 3.64
N MET A 34 -7.03 -10.12 3.48
CA MET A 34 -6.35 -11.09 2.63
C MET A 34 -6.61 -10.86 1.13
N CYS A 35 -7.83 -10.51 0.73
CA CYS A 35 -8.20 -10.31 -0.67
C CYS A 35 -7.81 -8.92 -1.20
N PHE A 36 -7.85 -7.89 -0.36
CA PHE A 36 -7.60 -6.50 -0.74
C PHE A 36 -6.26 -6.27 -1.45
N PRO A 37 -5.12 -6.87 -1.01
CA PRO A 37 -3.84 -6.70 -1.69
C PRO A 37 -3.85 -7.14 -3.16
N TYR A 38 -4.56 -8.22 -3.49
CA TYR A 38 -4.63 -8.73 -4.87
C TYR A 38 -5.49 -7.84 -5.76
N LEU A 39 -6.61 -7.34 -5.23
CA LEU A 39 -7.43 -6.34 -5.93
C LEU A 39 -6.63 -5.07 -6.19
N MET A 40 -5.92 -4.57 -5.17
CA MET A 40 -5.04 -3.40 -5.31
C MET A 40 -3.97 -3.64 -6.37
N ALA A 41 -3.31 -4.80 -6.39
CA ALA A 41 -2.29 -5.10 -7.40
C ALA A 41 -2.81 -4.95 -8.84
N ALA A 42 -4.05 -5.37 -9.09
CA ALA A 42 -4.68 -5.24 -10.40
C ALA A 42 -4.98 -3.77 -10.77
N LEU A 43 -5.49 -2.99 -9.83
CA LEU A 43 -5.86 -1.58 -10.05
C LEU A 43 -4.63 -0.69 -10.20
N THR A 44 -3.65 -0.87 -9.30
CA THR A 44 -2.41 -0.09 -9.21
C THR A 44 -1.65 -0.06 -10.53
N ALA A 45 -1.57 -1.18 -11.25
CA ALA A 45 -0.85 -1.26 -12.51
C ALA A 45 -1.37 -0.24 -13.55
N LYS A 46 -2.70 -0.01 -13.58
CA LYS A 46 -3.31 0.96 -14.50
C LYS A 46 -3.07 2.40 -14.03
N CYS A 47 -3.20 2.66 -12.73
CA CYS A 47 -2.93 3.98 -12.15
C CYS A 47 -1.47 4.40 -12.35
N ASN A 48 -0.52 3.48 -12.10
CA ASN A 48 0.91 3.72 -12.27
C ASN A 48 1.27 4.13 -13.70
N ARG A 49 0.74 3.44 -14.72
CA ARG A 49 0.99 3.82 -16.12
C ARG A 49 0.51 5.24 -16.43
N LYS A 50 -0.63 5.65 -15.86
CA LYS A 50 -1.15 7.01 -16.08
C LYS A 50 -0.37 8.08 -15.32
N MET A 51 0.24 7.72 -14.19
CA MET A 51 0.95 8.65 -13.30
C MET A 51 2.48 8.60 -13.45
N GLU A 52 3.00 7.78 -14.35
CA GLU A 52 4.43 7.49 -14.49
C GLU A 52 5.30 8.75 -14.55
N SER A 53 5.03 9.66 -15.49
CA SER A 53 5.83 10.89 -15.65
C SER A 53 5.80 11.76 -14.39
N LYS A 54 4.63 11.88 -13.75
CA LYS A 54 4.47 12.65 -12.50
C LYS A 54 5.23 12.01 -11.34
N LYS A 55 5.18 10.68 -11.22
CA LYS A 55 5.90 9.94 -10.18
C LYS A 55 7.42 10.05 -10.39
N GLN A 56 7.89 9.90 -11.62
CA GLN A 56 9.31 10.10 -11.94
C GLN A 56 9.78 11.52 -11.59
N GLN A 57 9.02 12.55 -11.97
CA GLN A 57 9.34 13.95 -11.63
C GLN A 57 9.31 14.23 -10.13
N LEU A 58 8.38 13.61 -9.39
CA LEU A 58 8.30 13.74 -7.94
C LEU A 58 9.52 13.10 -7.25
N PHE A 59 9.84 11.86 -7.63
CA PHE A 59 10.83 11.06 -6.90
C PHE A 59 12.26 11.31 -7.34
N ILE A 60 12.52 11.95 -8.49
CA ILE A 60 13.87 12.34 -8.88
C ILE A 60 14.48 13.35 -7.90
N GLN A 61 13.65 14.14 -7.21
CA GLN A 61 14.09 15.12 -6.21
C GLN A 61 14.79 14.45 -5.01
N ILE A 62 14.48 13.19 -4.71
CA ILE A 62 15.10 12.40 -3.63
C ILE A 62 16.61 12.25 -3.85
N LYS A 63 17.09 12.27 -5.11
CA LYS A 63 18.53 12.22 -5.41
C LYS A 63 19.30 13.37 -4.76
N GLY A 64 18.68 14.54 -4.62
CA GLY A 64 19.30 15.71 -3.97
C GLY A 64 19.46 15.57 -2.46
N LEU A 65 18.80 14.59 -1.84
CA LEU A 65 18.86 14.31 -0.41
C LEU A 65 19.92 13.25 -0.06
N ALA A 66 20.41 12.53 -1.08
CA ALA A 66 21.55 11.63 -0.93
C ALA A 66 22.81 12.49 -0.72
N GLY A 67 23.14 12.77 0.54
CA GLY A 67 24.36 13.50 0.91
C GLY A 67 25.63 12.75 0.48
N ALA A 68 26.76 13.01 1.15
CA ALA A 68 28.05 12.41 0.78
C ALA A 68 28.07 10.85 0.78
N SER A 69 27.14 10.21 1.50
CA SER A 69 27.01 8.74 1.56
C SER A 69 26.38 8.13 0.30
N GLY A 70 25.71 8.92 -0.54
CA GLY A 70 24.92 8.43 -1.67
C GLY A 70 23.72 7.55 -1.28
N LYS A 71 23.36 7.49 0.01
CA LYS A 71 22.27 6.67 0.54
C LYS A 71 21.19 7.56 1.15
N VAL A 72 19.94 7.13 1.00
CA VAL A 72 18.76 7.79 1.58
C VAL A 72 17.90 6.75 2.28
N SER A 73 17.62 6.96 3.55
CA SER A 73 16.70 6.14 4.35
C SER A 73 15.28 6.65 4.09
N LEU A 74 14.45 5.86 3.42
CA LEU A 74 13.12 6.24 2.96
C LEU A 74 12.05 5.39 3.63
N LEU A 75 11.05 6.06 4.19
CA LEU A 75 9.83 5.44 4.73
C LEU A 75 8.69 5.54 3.72
N GLU A 76 8.20 4.40 3.26
CA GLU A 76 6.97 4.32 2.45
C GLU A 76 5.76 4.10 3.37
N LEU A 77 4.91 5.11 3.50
CA LEU A 77 3.67 5.04 4.27
C LEU A 77 2.49 4.51 3.43
N GLY A 78 1.88 3.43 3.91
CA GLY A 78 0.84 2.73 3.16
C GLY A 78 1.40 2.16 1.86
N CYS A 79 2.46 1.36 1.99
CA CYS A 79 3.26 0.89 0.86
C CYS A 79 2.49 0.02 -0.13
N GLY A 80 1.38 -0.59 0.30
CA GLY A 80 0.52 -1.40 -0.54
C GLY A 80 1.34 -2.43 -1.34
N THR A 81 1.25 -2.37 -2.66
CA THR A 81 1.93 -3.35 -3.55
C THR A 81 3.34 -2.95 -3.97
N GLY A 82 3.95 -1.92 -3.37
CA GLY A 82 5.29 -1.44 -3.76
C GLY A 82 5.31 -0.63 -5.06
N ALA A 83 4.17 -0.01 -5.40
CA ALA A 83 3.93 0.64 -6.69
C ALA A 83 4.94 1.74 -7.04
N ASN A 84 5.57 2.35 -6.03
CA ASN A 84 6.47 3.48 -6.20
C ASN A 84 7.94 3.08 -6.41
N PHE A 85 8.31 1.82 -6.14
CA PHE A 85 9.70 1.38 -6.07
C PHE A 85 10.48 1.62 -7.37
N GLN A 86 9.86 1.35 -8.52
CA GLN A 86 10.49 1.59 -9.82
C GLN A 86 10.86 3.05 -10.09
N PHE A 87 10.26 4.00 -9.36
CA PHE A 87 10.50 5.42 -9.53
C PHE A 87 11.49 6.00 -8.52
N TYR A 88 11.83 5.23 -7.47
CA TYR A 88 12.83 5.66 -6.50
C TYR A 88 14.24 5.61 -7.08
N PRO A 89 15.09 6.61 -6.79
CA PRO A 89 16.46 6.58 -7.25
C PRO A 89 17.27 5.48 -6.58
N ALA A 90 18.31 5.01 -7.27
CA ALA A 90 19.27 4.07 -6.70
C ALA A 90 19.91 4.63 -5.42
N GLY A 91 20.24 3.74 -4.48
CA GLY A 91 20.79 4.12 -3.17
C GLY A 91 19.75 4.40 -2.09
N CYS A 92 18.46 4.37 -2.41
CA CYS A 92 17.41 4.39 -1.40
C CYS A 92 17.34 3.07 -0.64
N ARG A 93 17.34 3.16 0.69
CA ARG A 93 17.05 2.07 1.63
C ARG A 93 15.61 2.24 2.11
N ILE A 94 14.76 1.27 1.77
CA ILE A 94 13.31 1.37 1.91
C ILE A 94 12.85 0.62 3.15
N THR A 95 12.25 1.35 4.08
CA THR A 95 11.38 0.78 5.13
C THR A 95 9.93 0.97 4.70
N CYS A 96 9.18 -0.12 4.68
CA CYS A 96 7.77 -0.13 4.30
C CYS A 96 6.88 -0.17 5.54
N LEU A 97 5.81 0.62 5.56
CA LEU A 97 4.83 0.62 6.64
C LEU A 97 3.42 0.48 6.07
N ASP A 98 2.68 -0.53 6.53
CA ASP A 98 1.28 -0.73 6.18
C ASP A 98 0.56 -1.52 7.28
N PRO A 99 -0.70 -1.18 7.64
CA PRO A 99 -1.44 -1.90 8.66
C PRO A 99 -1.82 -3.33 8.24
N ASN A 100 -1.78 -3.66 6.94
CA ASN A 100 -2.15 -4.97 6.43
C ASN A 100 -0.91 -5.84 6.15
N PRO A 101 -0.66 -6.90 6.94
CA PRO A 101 0.53 -7.74 6.78
C PRO A 101 0.56 -8.50 5.45
N HIS A 102 -0.60 -8.70 4.81
CA HIS A 102 -0.70 -9.50 3.58
C HIS A 102 -0.04 -8.83 2.36
N PHE A 103 0.39 -7.56 2.47
CA PHE A 103 1.16 -6.89 1.43
C PHE A 103 2.61 -7.37 1.34
N GLU A 104 3.19 -7.93 2.39
CA GLU A 104 4.61 -8.30 2.44
C GLU A 104 5.07 -9.19 1.28
N LYS A 105 4.23 -10.15 0.88
CA LYS A 105 4.50 -11.04 -0.26
C LYS A 105 4.58 -10.26 -1.59
N LEU A 106 3.70 -9.27 -1.78
CA LEU A 106 3.70 -8.43 -2.98
C LEU A 106 4.87 -7.46 -2.97
N LEU A 107 5.21 -6.90 -1.80
CA LEU A 107 6.38 -6.03 -1.61
C LEU A 107 7.66 -6.78 -1.93
N THR A 108 7.81 -8.01 -1.44
CA THR A 108 8.98 -8.86 -1.71
C THR A 108 9.16 -9.08 -3.21
N LYS A 109 8.05 -9.38 -3.93
CA LYS A 109 8.08 -9.52 -5.39
C LYS A 109 8.48 -8.20 -6.06
N SER A 110 7.88 -7.08 -5.66
CA SER A 110 8.20 -5.77 -6.21
C SER A 110 9.67 -5.39 -5.98
N MET A 111 10.23 -5.69 -4.80
CA MET A 111 11.65 -5.46 -4.52
C MET A 111 12.57 -6.32 -5.38
N ALA A 112 12.19 -7.57 -5.68
CA ALA A 112 12.97 -8.43 -6.57
C ALA A 112 13.06 -7.89 -8.02
N GLU A 113 12.03 -7.15 -8.45
CA GLU A 113 11.98 -6.44 -9.74
C GLU A 113 12.75 -5.09 -9.69
N ASN A 114 12.96 -4.53 -8.50
CA ASN A 114 13.56 -3.20 -8.28
C ASN A 114 14.90 -3.30 -7.54
N ARG A 115 15.86 -4.02 -8.12
CA ARG A 115 17.17 -4.34 -7.51
C ARG A 115 18.09 -3.14 -7.27
N HIS A 116 17.75 -1.97 -7.81
CA HIS A 116 18.48 -0.72 -7.54
C HIS A 116 18.21 -0.17 -6.13
N LEU A 117 17.21 -0.70 -5.44
CA LEU A 117 16.83 -0.34 -4.07
C LEU A 117 17.32 -1.37 -3.07
N GLN A 118 17.46 -0.95 -1.81
CA GLN A 118 17.73 -1.83 -0.69
C GLN A 118 16.47 -1.99 0.16
N TYR A 119 16.01 -3.22 0.34
CA TYR A 119 14.90 -3.51 1.24
C TYR A 119 15.40 -3.62 2.67
N GLU A 120 14.92 -2.75 3.57
CA GLU A 120 15.34 -2.75 4.97
C GLU A 120 14.43 -3.63 5.82
N ARG A 121 13.13 -3.29 5.87
CA ARG A 121 12.12 -4.04 6.62
C ARG A 121 10.70 -3.62 6.24
N PHE A 122 9.75 -4.47 6.63
CA PHE A 122 8.34 -4.16 6.64
C PHE A 122 7.82 -4.06 8.08
N VAL A 123 7.08 -2.99 8.35
CA VAL A 123 6.53 -2.68 9.67
C VAL A 123 5.01 -2.69 9.56
N VAL A 124 4.38 -3.60 10.30
CA VAL A 124 2.93 -3.70 10.38
C VAL A 124 2.42 -2.69 11.40
N ALA A 125 2.10 -1.49 10.94
CA ALA A 125 1.65 -0.39 11.77
C ALA A 125 0.81 0.59 10.94
N SER A 126 0.07 1.47 11.63
CA SER A 126 -0.64 2.55 10.97
C SER A 126 0.24 3.79 10.84
N GLY A 127 -0.01 4.65 9.85
CA GLY A 127 0.77 5.87 9.65
C GLY A 127 0.66 6.85 10.81
N GLU A 128 -0.43 6.78 11.57
CA GLU A 128 -0.68 7.56 12.77
C GLU A 128 -0.05 6.99 14.05
N ASP A 129 0.35 5.71 14.09
CA ASP A 129 1.03 5.10 15.23
C ASP A 129 2.28 4.34 14.77
N MET A 130 3.42 5.04 14.77
CA MET A 130 4.70 4.56 14.27
C MET A 130 5.71 4.25 15.39
N LYS A 131 5.27 3.89 16.60
CA LYS A 131 6.16 3.60 17.76
C LYS A 131 7.23 2.52 17.50
N GLY A 132 7.07 1.69 16.46
CA GLY A 132 8.07 0.71 16.03
C GLY A 132 9.24 1.29 15.21
N LEU A 133 9.21 2.59 14.89
CA LEU A 133 10.29 3.32 14.23
C LEU A 133 11.01 4.20 15.26
N ALA A 134 12.33 4.29 15.15
CA ALA A 134 13.12 5.17 16.00
C ALA A 134 12.98 6.63 15.55
N ASP A 135 13.08 7.57 16.48
CA ASP A 135 13.03 8.99 16.14
C ASP A 135 14.22 9.38 15.25
N GLY A 136 13.96 10.22 14.25
CA GLY A 136 14.99 10.74 13.33
C GLY A 136 15.66 9.69 12.43
N CYS A 137 15.10 8.48 12.30
CA CYS A 137 15.73 7.39 11.53
C CYS A 137 15.52 7.45 10.00
N MET A 138 14.71 8.39 9.51
CA MET A 138 14.31 8.49 8.09
C MET A 138 14.68 9.86 7.53
N ASP A 139 15.28 9.87 6.35
CA ASP A 139 15.62 11.08 5.60
C ASP A 139 14.41 11.57 4.78
N VAL A 140 13.59 10.64 4.30
CA VAL A 140 12.42 10.91 3.45
C VAL A 140 11.23 10.07 3.90
N VAL A 141 10.05 10.69 3.93
CA VAL A 141 8.77 10.01 4.11
C VAL A 141 7.92 10.21 2.86
N VAL A 142 7.47 9.12 2.25
CA VAL A 142 6.59 9.16 1.09
C VAL A 142 5.22 8.65 1.46
N ARG A 143 4.19 9.43 1.11
CA ARG A 143 2.80 9.00 1.11
C ARG A 143 2.15 9.37 -0.21
N THR A 144 1.73 8.38 -0.99
CA THR A 144 0.92 8.60 -2.19
C THR A 144 -0.39 7.85 -2.10
N PRO A 145 -1.52 8.45 -2.52
CA PRO A 145 -2.72 7.66 -2.77
C PRO A 145 -2.41 6.61 -3.84
N VAL A 146 -2.82 5.38 -3.57
CA VAL A 146 -2.64 4.21 -4.45
C VAL A 146 -3.93 3.96 -5.21
#